data_AF-A0A0F0ZT98-F1
#
_entry.id   AF-A0A0F0ZT98-F1
#
_cell.length_a   1.000
_cell.length_b   1.000
_cell.length_c   1.000
_cell.angle_alpha   90.00
_cell.angle_beta   90.00
_cell.angle_gamma   90.00
#
_symmetry.space_group_name_H-M   'P 1'
#
loop_
_entity.id
_entity.type
_entity.pdbx_description
1 polymer ?
#
loop_
_entity_poly.entity_id
_entity_poly.type
_entity_poly.pdbx_seq_one_letter_code
_entity_poly.pdbx_strand_id
1 'polypeptide(L)'
;DEQRERLRGYMAAFTGSKNAGKIMVLEGGLKYQGVTMNPENAQMLESRSFSIEEICRWFRVPPFMVGHTTKQSSWASSLEGMNLQFLTHTLRPLLVNIEQEIGRCLLDSDDDVFAEFSVEGLLRADSAGRAAYYTSALQNGWMSRNDVRRLENMPPIEGGDIYTVQHNLTQLKNLENSNPAVQALAIRELHNHVFPDIPYEQSPLKQAA
;
A
#
# COMPACT_ATOMS: atom_id res chain seq x y z
N ASP A 1 -25.74 64.19 -28.23
CA ASP A 1 -26.34 63.36 -27.15
C ASP A 1 -27.18 62.19 -27.65
N GLU A 2 -27.99 62.36 -28.69
CA GLU A 2 -28.85 61.31 -29.27
C GLU A 2 -28.11 60.01 -29.66
N GLN A 3 -26.90 60.12 -30.22
CA GLN A 3 -26.07 58.94 -30.53
C GLN A 3 -25.65 58.14 -29.28
N ARG A 4 -25.41 58.80 -28.15
CA ARG A 4 -25.04 58.13 -26.89
C ARG A 4 -26.23 57.40 -26.28
N GLU A 5 -27.43 57.97 -26.37
CA GLU A 5 -28.66 57.30 -25.93
C GLU A 5 -29.00 56.08 -26.77
N ARG A 6 -28.90 56.18 -28.11
CA ARG A 6 -29.04 55.01 -29.00
C ARG A 6 -28.07 53.90 -28.63
N LEU A 7 -26.80 54.23 -28.39
CA LEU A 7 -25.76 53.24 -28.05
C LEU A 7 -26.02 52.59 -26.68
N ARG A 8 -26.53 53.35 -25.70
CA ARG A 8 -26.98 52.82 -24.40
C ARG A 8 -28.19 51.89 -24.54
N GLY A 9 -29.15 52.23 -25.39
CA GLY A 9 -30.31 51.40 -25.68
C GLY A 9 -29.92 50.06 -26.33
N TYR A 10 -28.99 50.10 -27.29
CA TYR A 10 -28.43 48.88 -27.86
C TYR A 10 -27.69 48.06 -26.79
N MET A 11 -26.78 48.66 -26.01
CA MET A 11 -26.09 47.93 -24.93
C MET A 11 -27.05 47.25 -23.96
N ALA A 12 -28.11 47.93 -23.51
CA ALA A 12 -29.09 47.38 -22.57
C ALA A 12 -29.85 46.14 -23.12
N ALA A 13 -30.03 46.04 -24.43
CA ALA A 13 -30.66 44.88 -25.07
C ALA A 13 -29.76 43.63 -25.13
N PHE A 14 -28.45 43.81 -24.96
CA PHE A 14 -27.44 42.75 -25.02
C PHE A 14 -26.78 42.48 -23.65
N THR A 15 -27.02 43.30 -22.63
CA THR A 15 -26.56 43.03 -21.26
C THR A 15 -27.53 42.10 -20.51
N GLY A 16 -26.97 41.29 -19.59
CA GLY A 16 -27.72 40.39 -18.71
C GLY A 16 -27.68 38.91 -19.12
N SER A 17 -27.80 38.03 -18.11
CA SER A 17 -27.71 36.56 -18.26
C SER A 17 -28.72 35.99 -19.26
N LYS A 18 -29.91 36.60 -19.40
CA LYS A 18 -30.96 36.18 -20.36
C LYS A 18 -30.64 36.49 -21.83
N ASN A 19 -29.69 37.38 -22.10
CA ASN A 19 -29.32 37.82 -23.45
C ASN A 19 -27.96 37.28 -23.90
N ALA A 20 -27.38 36.36 -23.13
CA ALA A 20 -26.11 35.71 -23.46
C ALA A 20 -26.21 34.94 -24.78
N GLY A 21 -25.28 35.22 -25.71
CA GLY A 21 -25.23 34.58 -27.04
C GLY A 21 -25.86 35.35 -28.19
N LYS A 22 -26.49 36.51 -27.95
CA LYS A 22 -26.96 37.39 -29.03
C LYS A 22 -25.79 38.09 -29.71
N ILE A 23 -25.77 38.06 -31.05
CA ILE A 23 -24.71 38.69 -31.85
C ILE A 23 -24.99 40.20 -31.93
N MET A 24 -24.06 41.00 -31.41
CA MET A 24 -24.13 42.47 -31.50
C MET A 24 -23.49 42.92 -32.81
N VAL A 25 -24.25 43.63 -33.65
CA VAL A 25 -23.72 44.28 -34.85
C VAL A 25 -23.06 45.59 -34.45
N LEU A 26 -21.77 45.73 -34.74
CA LEU A 26 -20.95 46.91 -34.41
C LEU A 26 -20.76 47.75 -35.68
N GLU A 27 -21.42 48.90 -35.75
CA GLU A 27 -21.24 49.86 -36.84
C GLU A 27 -20.18 50.93 -36.47
N GLY A 28 -19.52 51.53 -37.47
CA GLY A 28 -18.75 52.76 -37.28
C GLY A 28 -17.40 52.64 -36.55
N GLY A 29 -16.66 51.54 -36.74
CA GLY A 29 -15.31 51.38 -36.18
C GLY A 29 -15.25 50.97 -34.70
N LEU A 30 -16.39 50.62 -34.12
CA LEU A 30 -16.48 50.02 -32.79
C LEU A 30 -15.82 48.64 -32.77
N LYS A 31 -14.88 48.43 -31.83
CA LYS A 31 -14.21 47.14 -31.61
C LYS A 31 -14.73 46.50 -30.33
N TYR A 32 -15.16 45.25 -30.42
CA TYR A 32 -15.47 44.44 -29.25
C TYR A 32 -14.17 43.93 -28.62
N GLN A 33 -13.90 44.34 -27.38
CA GLN A 33 -12.92 43.65 -26.54
C GLN A 33 -13.70 42.69 -25.67
N GLY A 34 -13.56 41.39 -25.95
CA GLY A 34 -14.08 40.37 -25.04
C GLY A 34 -13.44 40.55 -23.68
N VAL A 35 -14.26 40.56 -22.63
CA VAL A 35 -13.76 40.50 -21.26
C VAL A 35 -13.15 39.11 -21.07
N THR A 36 -11.87 38.99 -21.40
CA THR A 36 -11.04 37.86 -21.03
C THR A 36 -11.02 37.78 -19.50
N MET A 37 -10.98 36.56 -18.98
CA MET A 37 -10.97 36.30 -17.54
C MET A 37 -10.01 37.26 -16.83
N ASN A 38 -10.52 38.06 -15.88
CA ASN A 38 -9.72 39.08 -15.20
C ASN A 38 -8.46 38.41 -14.63
N PRO A 39 -7.24 38.81 -15.03
CA PRO A 39 -5.99 38.22 -14.52
C PRO A 39 -5.90 38.24 -13.00
N GLU A 40 -6.56 39.20 -12.34
CA GLU A 40 -6.68 39.29 -10.88
C GLU A 40 -7.41 38.06 -10.28
N ASN A 41 -8.48 37.58 -10.95
CA ASN A 41 -9.23 36.41 -10.48
C ASN A 41 -8.42 35.12 -10.63
N ALA A 42 -7.61 35.01 -11.69
CA ALA A 42 -6.71 33.87 -11.87
C ALA A 42 -5.61 33.85 -10.79
N GLN A 43 -5.04 35.02 -10.48
CA GLN A 43 -4.04 35.16 -9.42
C GLN A 43 -4.63 34.90 -8.03
N MET A 44 -5.89 35.28 -7.78
CA MET A 44 -6.60 34.98 -6.53
C MET A 44 -6.85 33.48 -6.34
N LEU A 45 -7.18 32.75 -7.42
CA LEU A 45 -7.33 31.28 -7.39
C LEU A 45 -5.99 30.57 -7.12
N GLU A 46 -4.90 31.07 -7.70
CA GLU A 46 -3.56 30.54 -7.48
C GLU A 46 -3.09 30.77 -6.03
N SER A 47 -3.31 31.97 -5.49
CA SER A 47 -3.01 32.30 -4.09
C SER A 47 -3.79 31.40 -3.10
N ARG A 48 -5.07 31.14 -3.37
CA ARG A 48 -5.89 30.22 -2.56
C ARG A 48 -5.40 28.77 -2.64
N SER A 49 -4.97 28.32 -3.83
CA SER A 49 -4.41 26.98 -4.00
C SER A 49 -3.10 26.81 -3.23
N PHE A 50 -2.23 27.82 -3.27
CA PHE A 50 -0.98 27.82 -2.50
C PHE A 50 -1.22 27.81 -0.98
N SER A 51 -2.26 28.52 -0.51
CA SER A 51 -2.63 28.52 0.91
C SER A 51 -3.02 27.12 1.42
N ILE A 52 -3.69 26.31 0.57
CA ILE A 52 -4.04 24.92 0.92
C ILE A 52 -2.77 24.08 1.09
N GLU A 53 -1.81 24.23 0.18
CA GLU A 53 -0.51 23.53 0.27
C GLU A 53 0.29 23.94 1.51
N GLU A 54 0.28 25.23 1.88
CA GLU A 54 0.92 25.69 3.11
C GLU A 54 0.34 25.01 4.35
N ILE A 55 -0.99 24.99 4.50
CA ILE A 55 -1.66 24.31 5.62
C ILE A 55 -1.28 22.83 5.65
N CYS A 56 -1.29 22.16 4.49
CA CYS A 56 -0.89 20.75 4.37
C CYS A 56 0.55 20.51 4.87
N ARG A 57 1.49 21.42 4.55
CA ARG A 57 2.88 21.34 5.01
C ARG A 57 3.00 21.45 6.54
N TRP A 58 2.22 22.32 7.17
CA TRP A 58 2.19 22.45 8.65
C TRP A 58 1.78 21.14 9.33
N PHE A 59 0.76 20.47 8.80
CA PHE A 59 0.27 19.20 9.34
C PHE A 59 1.04 17.97 8.83
N ARG A 60 2.03 18.16 7.96
CA ARG A 60 2.77 17.10 7.25
C ARG A 60 1.86 16.18 6.41
N VAL A 61 0.62 16.59 6.15
CA VAL A 61 -0.35 15.84 5.35
C VAL A 61 -0.08 16.12 3.87
N PRO A 62 0.12 15.10 3.02
CA PRO A 62 0.26 15.32 1.60
C PRO A 62 -1.01 15.94 0.97
N PRO A 63 -0.91 16.90 0.04
CA PRO A 63 -2.06 17.59 -0.57
C PRO A 63 -3.07 16.66 -1.25
N PHE A 64 -2.57 15.51 -1.72
CA PHE A 64 -3.35 14.48 -2.38
C PHE A 64 -4.44 13.86 -1.47
N MET A 65 -4.18 13.79 -0.16
CA MET A 65 -5.15 13.29 0.83
C MET A 65 -6.32 14.25 1.05
N VAL A 66 -6.15 15.53 0.72
CA VAL A 66 -7.16 16.59 0.84
C VAL A 66 -7.90 16.81 -0.49
N GLY A 67 -7.63 16.00 -1.51
CA GLY A 67 -8.17 16.16 -2.86
C GLY A 67 -7.61 17.39 -3.59
N HIS A 68 -6.54 18.00 -3.08
CA HIS A 68 -5.86 19.12 -3.74
C HIS A 68 -4.80 18.59 -4.71
N THR A 69 -5.23 18.25 -5.92
CA THR A 69 -4.38 17.61 -6.93
C THR A 69 -4.14 18.58 -8.09
N THR A 70 -3.21 19.51 -7.91
CA THR A 70 -3.08 20.60 -8.88
C THR A 70 -2.52 20.15 -10.24
N LYS A 71 -1.55 19.21 -10.32
CA LYS A 71 -0.85 18.91 -11.60
C LYS A 71 -0.19 17.52 -11.78
N GLN A 72 -0.58 16.45 -11.09
CA GLN A 72 0.10 15.15 -11.27
C GLN A 72 -0.86 14.07 -11.77
N SER A 73 -0.66 13.66 -13.03
CA SER A 73 -1.40 12.58 -13.70
C SER A 73 -0.71 11.21 -13.59
N SER A 74 0.30 11.07 -12.73
CA SER A 74 1.06 9.81 -12.54
C SER A 74 0.63 9.01 -11.30
N TRP A 75 -0.64 9.16 -10.90
CA TRP A 75 -1.17 8.72 -9.61
C TRP A 75 -1.19 7.20 -9.40
N ALA A 76 -1.53 6.40 -10.39
CA ALA A 76 -1.83 4.99 -10.13
C ALA A 76 -0.60 4.17 -9.70
N SER A 77 0.58 4.43 -10.29
CA SER A 77 1.81 3.69 -9.99
C SER A 77 2.66 4.29 -8.87
N SER A 78 2.28 5.45 -8.32
CA SER A 78 3.00 6.13 -7.24
C SER A 78 2.16 6.36 -5.98
N LEU A 79 0.87 6.00 -6.01
CA LEU A 79 -0.04 6.12 -4.87
C LEU A 79 0.42 5.30 -3.67
N GLU A 80 0.99 4.11 -3.91
CA GLU A 80 1.52 3.23 -2.86
C GLU A 80 2.69 3.88 -2.13
N GLY A 81 3.66 4.42 -2.89
CA GLY A 81 4.78 5.17 -2.32
C GLY A 81 4.32 6.43 -1.57
N MET A 82 3.29 7.11 -2.08
CA MET A 82 2.68 8.28 -1.45
C MET A 82 1.95 7.92 -0.13
N ASN A 83 1.21 6.81 -0.09
CA ASN A 83 0.58 6.30 1.12
C ASN A 83 1.62 5.87 2.17
N LEU A 84 2.72 5.23 1.73
CA LEU A 84 3.82 4.85 2.62
C LEU A 84 4.53 6.08 3.21
N GLN A 85 4.72 7.15 2.41
CA GLN A 85 5.25 8.42 2.91
C GLN A 85 4.31 9.06 3.94
N PHE A 86 3.00 9.10 3.68
CA PHE A 86 2.02 9.61 4.63
C PHE A 86 2.06 8.85 5.96
N LEU A 87 2.11 7.51 5.87
CA LEU A 87 2.19 6.65 7.03
C LEU A 87 3.46 6.91 7.84
N THR A 88 4.61 6.95 7.17
CA THR A 88 5.92 7.07 7.83
C THR A 88 6.12 8.44 8.47
N HIS A 89 5.73 9.52 7.77
CA HIS A 89 6.05 10.88 8.19
C HIS A 89 4.95 11.57 9.01
N THR A 90 3.70 11.12 8.91
CA THR A 90 2.56 11.77 9.56
C THR A 90 1.94 10.90 10.64
N LEU A 91 1.49 9.68 10.28
CA LEU A 91 0.73 8.84 11.19
C LEU A 91 1.61 8.15 12.24
N ARG A 92 2.75 7.58 11.84
CA ARG A 92 3.59 6.79 12.74
C ARG A 92 4.02 7.55 14.01
N PRO A 93 4.48 8.82 13.95
CA PRO A 93 4.79 9.57 15.16
C PRO A 93 3.56 9.75 16.09
N LEU A 94 2.37 9.94 15.54
CA LEU A 94 1.15 10.12 16.32
C LEU A 94 0.71 8.80 16.97
N LEU A 95 0.76 7.70 16.22
CA LEU A 95 0.40 6.36 16.72
C LEU A 95 1.34 5.94 17.86
N VAL A 96 2.65 6.11 17.69
CA VAL A 96 3.64 5.78 18.72
C VAL A 96 3.43 6.59 20.01
N ASN A 97 3.09 7.88 19.90
CA ASN A 97 2.77 8.69 21.08
C ASN A 97 1.54 8.13 21.83
N ILE A 98 0.52 7.69 21.09
CA ILE A 98 -0.68 7.10 21.69
C ILE A 98 -0.37 5.74 22.32
N GLU A 99 0.41 4.88 21.65
CA GLU A 99 0.85 3.58 22.18
C GLU A 99 1.64 3.75 23.49
N GLN A 100 2.56 4.73 23.54
CA GLN A 100 3.33 5.04 24.75
C GLN A 100 2.43 5.53 25.89
N GLU A 101 1.43 6.37 25.62
CA GLU A 101 0.50 6.84 26.65
C GLU A 101 -0.43 5.72 27.13
N ILE A 102 -0.87 4.81 26.24
CA ILE A 102 -1.60 3.60 26.63
C ILE A 102 -0.72 2.73 27.54
N GLY A 103 0.53 2.50 27.14
CA GLY A 103 1.49 1.75 27.94
C GLY A 103 1.76 2.38 29.30
N ARG A 104 1.77 3.71 29.39
CA ARG A 104 2.01 4.43 30.64
C ARG A 104 0.78 4.48 31.56
N CYS A 105 -0.41 4.65 31.00
CA CYS A 105 -1.62 4.93 31.79
C CYS A 105 -2.44 3.67 32.10
N LEU A 106 -2.37 2.65 31.24
CA LEU A 106 -3.26 1.49 31.29
C LEU A 106 -2.54 0.17 31.56
N LEU A 107 -1.28 0.03 31.12
CA LEU A 107 -0.48 -1.18 31.32
C LEU A 107 0.44 -0.99 32.52
N ASP A 108 0.52 -1.99 33.40
CA ASP A 108 1.46 -1.96 34.52
C ASP A 108 2.81 -2.58 34.12
N SER A 109 3.85 -2.35 34.92
CA SER A 109 5.23 -2.73 34.58
C SER A 109 5.49 -4.24 34.53
N ASP A 110 4.55 -5.03 35.07
CA ASP A 110 4.62 -6.50 35.20
C ASP A 110 3.73 -7.25 34.17
N ASP A 111 3.02 -6.53 33.30
CA ASP A 111 2.15 -7.16 32.30
C ASP A 111 2.96 -7.58 31.06
N ASP A 112 2.86 -8.87 30.67
CA ASP A 112 3.37 -9.42 29.39
C ASP A 112 2.60 -8.89 28.15
N VAL A 113 1.87 -7.78 28.30
CA VAL A 113 0.93 -7.24 27.33
C VAL A 113 1.45 -5.90 26.83
N PHE A 114 1.46 -5.72 25.51
CA PHE A 114 1.82 -4.46 24.86
C PHE A 114 0.68 -3.98 23.98
N ALA A 115 0.53 -2.66 23.87
CA ALA A 115 -0.41 -2.02 22.96
C ALA A 115 0.32 -1.56 21.70
N GLU A 116 -0.09 -2.09 20.54
CA GLU A 116 0.42 -1.70 19.23
C GLU A 116 -0.76 -1.46 18.27
N PHE A 117 -0.72 -0.38 17.51
CA PHE A 117 -1.66 -0.16 16.42
C PHE A 117 -1.30 -1.06 15.24
N SER A 118 -2.29 -1.79 14.72
CA SER A 118 -2.13 -2.53 13.47
C SER A 118 -2.09 -1.57 12.27
N VAL A 119 -0.91 -1.02 12.01
CA VAL A 119 -0.63 -0.12 10.87
C VAL A 119 -0.70 -0.87 9.55
N GLU A 120 -0.50 -2.19 9.59
CA GLU A 120 -0.59 -3.05 8.42
C GLU A 120 -1.98 -3.05 7.76
N GLY A 121 -3.03 -2.62 8.48
CA GLY A 121 -4.35 -2.40 7.89
C GLY A 121 -4.38 -1.29 6.82
N LEU A 122 -3.51 -0.28 6.93
CA LEU A 122 -3.34 0.77 5.91
C LEU A 122 -2.55 0.25 4.70
N LEU A 123 -1.59 -0.64 4.95
CA LEU A 123 -0.83 -1.38 3.92
C LEU A 123 -1.64 -2.52 3.29
N ARG A 124 -2.79 -2.91 3.86
CA ARG A 124 -3.68 -3.93 3.29
C ARG A 124 -4.15 -3.59 1.87
N ALA A 125 -4.18 -2.29 1.53
CA ALA A 125 -4.40 -1.82 0.16
C ALA A 125 -3.37 -2.41 -0.85
N ASP A 126 -2.15 -2.70 -0.39
CA ASP A 126 -1.09 -3.41 -1.14
C ASP A 126 -0.95 -4.86 -0.64
N SER A 127 -2.00 -5.66 -0.86
CA SER A 127 -1.95 -7.10 -0.61
C SER A 127 -0.88 -7.81 -1.46
N ALA A 128 -0.46 -7.22 -2.59
CA ALA A 128 0.49 -7.81 -3.52
C ALA A 128 1.94 -7.69 -3.03
N GLY A 129 2.38 -6.51 -2.59
CA GLY A 129 3.70 -6.28 -2.03
C GLY A 129 3.90 -7.03 -0.72
N ARG A 130 2.85 -7.12 0.12
CA ARG A 130 2.87 -7.91 1.36
C ARG A 130 2.98 -9.41 1.10
N ALA A 131 2.19 -9.93 0.15
CA ALA A 131 2.31 -11.32 -0.28
C ALA A 131 3.70 -11.61 -0.87
N ALA A 132 4.26 -10.70 -1.67
CA ALA A 132 5.60 -10.83 -2.23
C ALA A 132 6.69 -10.81 -1.14
N TYR A 133 6.57 -9.94 -0.14
CA TYR A 133 7.49 -9.87 1.00
C TYR A 133 7.49 -11.17 1.81
N TYR A 134 6.31 -11.63 2.26
CA TYR A 134 6.21 -12.89 3.01
C TYR A 134 6.61 -14.10 2.17
N THR A 135 6.29 -14.10 0.88
CA THR A 135 6.75 -15.14 -0.04
C THR A 135 8.27 -15.14 -0.10
N SER A 136 8.91 -14.00 -0.32
CA SER A 136 10.37 -13.91 -0.32
C SER A 136 10.98 -14.33 1.02
N ALA A 137 10.35 -13.96 2.14
CA ALA A 137 10.81 -14.31 3.48
C ALA A 137 10.77 -15.82 3.75
N LEU A 138 9.64 -16.46 3.43
CA LEU A 138 9.43 -17.90 3.59
C LEU A 138 10.25 -18.72 2.58
N GLN A 139 10.51 -18.18 1.39
CA GLN A 139 11.31 -18.85 0.36
C GLN A 139 12.80 -18.88 0.72
N ASN A 140 13.32 -17.75 1.22
CA ASN A 140 14.70 -17.60 1.64
C ASN A 140 14.97 -18.22 3.03
N GLY A 141 13.92 -18.57 3.78
CA GLY A 141 14.02 -19.29 5.04
C GLY A 141 14.58 -18.49 6.21
N TRP A 142 14.59 -17.15 6.15
CA TRP A 142 14.97 -16.31 7.29
C TRP A 142 13.80 -16.00 8.22
N MET A 143 12.57 -16.28 7.80
CA MET A 143 11.36 -16.11 8.60
C MET A 143 10.57 -17.41 8.67
N SER A 144 10.03 -17.70 9.86
CA SER A 144 9.17 -18.85 10.06
C SER A 144 7.70 -18.52 9.80
N ARG A 145 6.86 -19.54 9.60
CA ARG A 145 5.44 -19.31 9.29
C ARG A 145 4.67 -18.79 10.50
N ASN A 146 5.10 -19.15 11.70
CA ASN A 146 4.61 -18.54 12.95
C ASN A 146 5.09 -17.11 13.14
N ASP A 147 6.27 -16.72 12.62
CA ASP A 147 6.72 -15.33 12.66
C ASP A 147 5.82 -14.44 11.81
N VAL A 148 5.44 -14.90 10.60
CA VAL A 148 4.47 -14.20 9.76
C VAL A 148 3.12 -14.08 10.50
N ARG A 149 2.66 -15.14 11.15
CA ARG A 149 1.41 -15.10 11.93
C ARG A 149 1.46 -14.14 13.11
N ARG A 150 2.61 -14.04 13.78
CA ARG A 150 2.83 -13.07 14.86
C ARG A 150 2.74 -11.63 14.34
N LEU A 151 3.36 -11.32 13.20
CA LEU A 151 3.20 -10.01 12.55
C LEU A 151 1.74 -9.73 12.17
N GLU A 152 1.02 -10.76 11.75
CA GLU A 152 -0.41 -10.70 11.40
C GLU A 152 -1.35 -10.68 12.62
N ASN A 153 -0.81 -10.73 13.85
CA ASN A 153 -1.58 -10.91 15.09
C ASN A 153 -2.53 -12.14 15.05
N MET A 154 -2.11 -13.22 14.39
CA MET A 154 -2.79 -14.50 14.33
C MET A 154 -2.19 -15.50 15.31
N PRO A 155 -2.99 -16.44 15.86
CA PRO A 155 -2.47 -17.46 16.76
C PRO A 155 -1.47 -18.39 16.04
N PRO A 156 -0.42 -18.83 16.75
CA PRO A 156 0.58 -19.75 16.20
C PRO A 156 -0.05 -21.11 15.86
N ILE A 157 0.58 -21.82 14.93
CA ILE A 157 0.25 -23.22 14.60
C ILE A 157 1.39 -24.15 14.96
N GLU A 158 1.01 -25.38 15.31
CA GLU A 158 1.95 -26.48 15.52
C GLU A 158 2.71 -26.79 14.22
N GLY A 159 4.04 -26.92 14.30
CA GLY A 159 4.92 -27.08 13.13
C GLY A 159 5.12 -25.80 12.30
N GLY A 160 4.63 -24.66 12.76
CA GLY A 160 4.81 -23.36 12.11
C GLY A 160 6.17 -22.71 12.35
N ASP A 161 6.97 -23.22 13.30
CA ASP A 161 8.31 -22.73 13.65
C ASP A 161 9.43 -23.35 12.80
N ILE A 162 9.08 -24.29 11.91
CA ILE A 162 10.03 -24.96 11.03
C ILE A 162 10.42 -24.02 9.88
N TYR A 163 11.69 -23.65 9.83
CA TYR A 163 12.25 -22.90 8.71
C TYR A 163 12.27 -23.76 7.45
N THR A 164 11.59 -23.29 6.42
CA THR A 164 11.55 -23.94 5.10
C THR A 164 12.41 -23.15 4.13
N VAL A 165 13.11 -23.86 3.23
CA VAL A 165 13.79 -23.25 2.08
C VAL A 165 13.26 -23.88 0.80
N GLN A 166 13.17 -23.09 -0.27
CA GLN A 166 12.80 -23.64 -1.56
C GLN A 166 13.90 -24.54 -2.10
N HIS A 167 13.56 -25.81 -2.34
CA HIS A 167 14.44 -26.76 -2.98
C HIS A 167 14.14 -26.78 -4.48
N ASN A 168 14.72 -25.81 -5.21
CA ASN A 168 14.60 -25.76 -6.67
C ASN A 168 15.92 -26.26 -7.30
N LEU A 169 15.81 -27.17 -8.29
CA LEU A 169 16.92 -27.86 -9.00
C LEU A 169 17.76 -28.83 -8.16
N THR A 170 17.09 -29.70 -7.41
CA THR A 170 17.75 -30.82 -6.75
C THR A 170 18.03 -31.94 -7.74
N GLN A 171 19.23 -32.52 -7.66
CA GLN A 171 19.59 -33.70 -8.44
C GLN A 171 18.57 -34.82 -8.15
N LEU A 172 18.08 -35.50 -9.19
CA LEU A 172 17.08 -36.58 -9.06
C LEU A 172 17.47 -37.63 -7.98
N LYS A 173 18.78 -37.90 -7.88
CA LYS A 173 19.39 -38.80 -6.88
C LYS A 173 19.13 -38.41 -5.42
N ASN A 174 19.02 -37.12 -5.12
CA ASN A 174 18.72 -36.66 -3.76
C ASN A 174 17.23 -36.69 -3.43
N LEU A 175 16.34 -36.80 -4.44
CA LEU A 175 14.91 -37.05 -4.26
C LEU A 175 14.61 -38.53 -3.99
N GLU A 176 15.41 -39.45 -4.53
CA GLU A 176 15.34 -40.88 -4.18
C GLU A 176 15.62 -41.09 -2.69
N ASN A 177 16.59 -40.35 -2.14
CA ASN A 177 16.95 -40.42 -0.72
C ASN A 177 15.94 -39.74 0.21
N SER A 178 15.04 -38.88 -0.26
CA SER A 178 14.05 -38.20 0.59
C SER A 178 12.66 -38.84 0.51
N ASN A 179 12.46 -39.83 -0.36
CA ASN A 179 11.22 -40.58 -0.45
C ASN A 179 11.23 -41.74 0.56
N PRO A 180 10.34 -41.75 1.58
CA PRO A 180 10.33 -42.78 2.63
C PRO A 180 10.09 -44.18 2.06
N ALA A 181 9.41 -44.31 0.91
CA ALA A 181 9.20 -45.60 0.26
C ALA A 181 10.49 -46.19 -0.34
N VAL A 182 11.39 -45.35 -0.87
CA VAL A 182 12.66 -45.77 -1.47
C VAL A 182 13.67 -46.11 -0.38
N GLN A 183 13.70 -45.35 0.72
CA GLN A 183 14.49 -45.69 1.91
C GLN A 183 14.04 -47.04 2.50
N ALA A 184 12.74 -47.29 2.61
CA ALA A 184 12.22 -48.56 3.13
C ALA A 184 12.61 -49.76 2.23
N LEU A 185 12.59 -49.59 0.90
CA LEU A 185 13.06 -50.62 -0.04
C LEU A 185 14.57 -50.85 0.08
N ALA A 186 15.37 -49.79 0.13
CA ALA A 186 16.82 -49.89 0.29
C ALA A 186 17.21 -50.57 1.62
N ILE A 187 16.53 -50.24 2.72
CA ILE A 187 16.73 -50.88 4.03
C ILE A 187 16.35 -52.37 3.97
N ARG A 188 15.29 -52.72 3.23
CA ARG A 188 14.86 -54.11 3.04
C ARG A 188 15.82 -54.92 2.17
N GLU A 189 16.36 -54.33 1.11
CA GLU A 189 17.39 -54.95 0.27
C GLU A 189 18.71 -55.16 1.04
N LEU A 190 19.13 -54.15 1.82
CA LEU A 190 20.30 -54.27 2.69
C LEU A 190 20.10 -55.31 3.79
N HIS A 191 18.91 -55.38 4.40
CA HIS A 191 18.58 -56.41 5.39
C HIS A 191 18.70 -57.82 4.80
N ASN A 192 18.14 -58.06 3.61
CA ASN A 192 18.21 -59.38 2.97
C ASN A 192 19.65 -59.80 2.64
N HIS A 193 20.56 -58.83 2.43
CA HIS A 193 21.96 -59.12 2.14
C HIS A 193 22.81 -59.37 3.39
N VAL A 194 22.55 -58.61 4.46
CA VAL A 194 23.34 -58.68 5.71
C VAL A 194 22.78 -59.72 6.69
N PHE A 195 21.47 -59.95 6.68
CA PHE A 195 20.76 -60.86 7.58
C PHE A 195 19.78 -61.77 6.81
N PRO A 196 20.28 -62.72 6.01
CA PRO A 196 19.42 -63.58 5.17
C PRO A 196 18.54 -64.55 6.00
N ASP A 197 18.92 -64.84 7.24
CA ASP A 197 18.27 -65.87 8.07
C ASP A 197 17.17 -65.31 8.99
N ILE A 198 16.98 -63.98 9.02
CA ILE A 198 16.05 -63.30 9.92
C ILE A 198 14.94 -62.64 9.11
N PRO A 199 13.66 -62.85 9.41
CA PRO A 199 12.56 -62.13 8.76
C PRO A 199 12.70 -60.61 8.95
N TYR A 200 12.39 -59.84 7.91
CA TYR A 200 12.52 -58.37 7.90
C TYR A 200 11.80 -57.66 9.07
N GLU A 201 10.76 -58.28 9.63
CA GLU A 201 10.02 -57.75 10.78
C GLU A 201 10.82 -57.73 12.09
N GLN A 202 11.84 -58.58 12.22
CA GLN A 202 12.75 -58.64 13.38
C GLN A 202 14.12 -57.99 13.07
N SER A 203 14.21 -57.21 12.00
CA SER A 203 15.44 -56.57 11.58
C SER A 203 15.89 -55.50 12.57
N PRO A 204 17.14 -55.53 13.06
CA PRO A 204 17.71 -54.45 13.85
C PRO A 204 17.85 -53.15 13.04
N LEU A 205 17.91 -53.23 11.70
CA LEU A 205 18.00 -52.06 10.82
C LEU A 205 16.67 -51.30 10.70
N LYS A 206 15.54 -52.00 10.89
CA LYS A 206 14.20 -51.37 10.95
C LYS A 206 13.95 -50.65 12.27
N GLN A 207 14.58 -51.10 13.36
CA GLN A 207 14.45 -50.44 14.68
C GLN A 207 15.36 -49.21 14.83
N ALA A 208 16.39 -49.08 13.98
CA ALA A 208 17.37 -48.00 14.01
C ALA A 208 17.09 -46.87 13.00
N ALA A 209 16.21 -47.10 12.02
CA ALA A 209 15.75 -46.13 11.02
C ALA A 209 14.46 -45.44 11.48
#